data_AF-A0A497FWQ1-F1
#
_entry.id   AF-A0A497FWQ1-F1
#
_cell.length_a   1.000
_cell.length_b   1.000
_cell.length_c   1.000
_cell.angle_alpha   90.00
_cell.angle_beta   90.00
_cell.angle_gamma   90.00
#
_symmetry.space_group_name_H-M   'P 1'
#
loop_
_entity.id
_entity.type
_entity.pdbx_description
1 polymer ?
#
loop_
_entity_poly.entity_id
_entity_poly.type
_entity_poly.pdbx_seq_one_letter_code
_entity_poly.pdbx_strand_id
1 'polypeptide(L)'
;MVSLVYLWAITMILAAGFSLGYYSYMSIKRKFDKEYGRKGLFFKRVIHGVVYILLLLLIHEAITVRLGSTRFSRSIEALALMFLVFIGVPIFVDITLSLYKMTRKH
;
A
#
# COMPACT_ATOMS: atom_id res chain seq x y z
N MET A 1 -5.36 7.42 30.08
CA MET A 1 -3.96 7.04 29.80
C MET A 1 -3.97 5.81 28.91
N VAL A 2 -3.33 5.87 27.74
CA VAL A 2 -3.14 4.67 26.92
C VAL A 2 -2.07 3.82 27.60
N SER A 3 -2.37 2.54 27.85
CA SER A 3 -1.41 1.61 28.46
C SER A 3 -0.17 1.48 27.58
N LEU A 4 1.03 1.50 28.18
CA LEU A 4 2.29 1.28 27.47
C LEU A 4 2.27 -0.04 26.68
N VAL A 5 1.62 -1.07 27.23
CA VAL A 5 1.46 -2.38 26.58
C VAL A 5 0.62 -2.26 25.30
N TYR A 6 -0.43 -1.44 25.32
CA TYR A 6 -1.30 -1.23 24.15
C TYR A 6 -0.55 -0.48 23.03
N LEU A 7 0.18 0.58 23.38
CA LEU A 7 0.98 1.33 22.42
C LEU A 7 2.10 0.45 21.81
N TRP A 8 2.77 -0.36 22.64
CA TRP A 8 3.76 -1.32 22.19
C TRP A 8 3.17 -2.33 21.21
N ALA A 9 2.03 -2.93 21.54
CA ALA A 9 1.36 -3.90 20.67
C ALA A 9 0.99 -3.32 19.30
N ILE A 10 0.42 -2.10 19.27
CA ILE A 10 0.12 -1.41 18.01
C ILE A 10 1.40 -1.18 17.20
N THR A 11 2.46 -0.70 17.85
CA THR A 11 3.73 -0.42 17.19
C THR A 11 4.32 -1.69 16.57
N MET A 12 4.27 -2.82 17.29
CA MET A 12 4.71 -4.12 16.78
C MET A 12 3.88 -4.60 15.58
N ILE A 13 2.55 -4.44 15.63
CA ILE A 13 1.66 -4.81 14.52
C ILE A 13 1.96 -3.96 13.29
N LEU A 14 2.11 -2.65 13.45
CA LEU A 14 2.45 -1.74 12.35
C LEU A 14 3.81 -2.06 11.75
N ALA A 15 4.82 -2.31 12.58
CA ALA A 15 6.17 -2.66 12.13
C ALA A 15 6.19 -4.00 11.37
N ALA A 16 5.50 -5.02 11.88
CA ALA A 16 5.38 -6.31 11.24
C ALA A 16 4.61 -6.22 9.91
N GLY A 17 3.47 -5.52 9.91
CA GLY A 17 2.66 -5.29 8.73
C GLY A 17 3.43 -4.55 7.63
N PHE A 18 4.11 -3.47 7.99
CA PHE A 18 4.95 -2.72 7.05
C PHE A 18 6.11 -3.56 6.50
N SER A 19 6.78 -4.34 7.35
CA SER A 19 7.86 -5.23 6.91
C SER A 19 7.34 -6.25 5.89
N LEU A 20 6.22 -6.90 6.18
CA LEU A 20 5.58 -7.84 5.27
C LEU A 20 5.16 -7.18 3.96
N GLY A 21 4.55 -6.00 4.01
CA GLY A 21 4.17 -5.23 2.83
C GLY A 21 5.37 -4.86 1.96
N TYR A 22 6.44 -4.36 2.59
CA TYR A 22 7.69 -4.00 1.91
C TYR A 22 8.37 -5.20 1.24
N TYR A 23 8.55 -6.31 1.95
CA TYR A 23 9.22 -7.48 1.37
C TYR A 23 8.37 -8.16 0.28
N SER A 24 7.05 -8.21 0.47
CA SER A 24 6.11 -8.67 -0.56
C SER A 24 6.23 -7.83 -1.83
N TYR A 25 6.19 -6.50 -1.67
CA TYR A 25 6.34 -5.57 -2.77
C TYR A 25 7.71 -5.72 -3.47
N MET A 26 8.81 -5.77 -2.71
CA MET A 26 10.15 -5.92 -3.26
C MET A 26 10.34 -7.22 -4.03
N SER A 27 9.74 -8.32 -3.57
CA SER A 27 9.75 -9.61 -4.28
C SER A 27 9.07 -9.49 -5.64
N ILE A 28 7.85 -8.92 -5.67
CA ILE A 28 7.08 -8.69 -6.90
C ILE A 28 7.85 -7.75 -7.83
N LYS A 29 8.33 -6.63 -7.31
CA LYS A 29 9.09 -5.62 -8.06
C LYS A 29 10.34 -6.21 -8.71
N ARG A 30 11.11 -7.05 -8.00
CA ARG A 30 12.30 -7.69 -8.56
C ARG A 30 11.95 -8.60 -9.74
N LYS A 31 10.88 -9.39 -9.62
CA LYS A 31 10.38 -10.24 -10.71
C LYS A 31 9.89 -9.39 -11.89
N PHE A 32 9.15 -8.32 -11.59
CA PHE A 32 8.64 -7.38 -12.57
C PHE A 32 9.77 -6.68 -13.35
N ASP A 33 10.77 -6.14 -12.65
CA ASP A 33 11.92 -5.45 -13.24
C ASP A 33 12.75 -6.41 -14.12
N LYS A 34 12.83 -7.70 -13.73
CA LYS A 34 13.49 -8.76 -14.52
C LYS A 34 12.73 -9.05 -15.82
N GLU A 35 11.41 -9.17 -15.75
CA GLU A 35 10.57 -9.55 -16.89
C GLU A 35 10.47 -8.43 -17.94
N TYR A 36 10.30 -7.18 -17.50
CA TYR A 36 9.98 -6.09 -18.40
C TYR A 36 11.20 -5.27 -18.89
N GLY A 37 12.40 -5.56 -18.40
CA GLY A 37 13.62 -4.84 -18.76
C GLY A 37 13.59 -3.36 -18.38
N ARG A 38 14.65 -2.58 -18.67
CA ARG A 38 14.76 -1.17 -18.23
C ARG A 38 13.85 -0.18 -18.97
N LYS A 39 13.38 -0.49 -20.19
CA LYS A 39 12.61 0.46 -21.01
C LYS A 39 11.14 0.46 -20.59
N GLY A 40 10.60 1.64 -20.27
CA GLY A 40 9.17 1.81 -19.95
C GLY A 40 8.73 1.35 -18.56
N LEU A 41 9.65 1.03 -17.64
CA LEU A 41 9.32 0.63 -16.25
C LEU A 41 8.48 1.65 -15.51
N PHE A 42 8.76 2.94 -15.72
CA PHE A 42 8.05 4.02 -15.03
C PHE A 42 6.55 4.02 -15.31
N PHE A 43 6.15 4.01 -16.59
CA PHE A 43 4.73 3.96 -16.98
C PHE A 43 4.02 2.76 -16.38
N LYS A 44 4.67 1.59 -16.37
CA LYS A 44 4.06 0.39 -15.80
C LYS A 44 3.92 0.46 -14.27
N ARG A 45 4.86 1.11 -13.57
CA ARG A 45 4.75 1.40 -12.13
C ARG A 45 3.61 2.37 -11.84
N VAL A 46 3.43 3.40 -12.67
CA VAL A 46 2.28 4.32 -12.57
C VAL A 46 0.97 3.57 -12.75
N ILE A 47 0.86 2.68 -13.75
CA ILE A 47 -0.33 1.83 -13.93
C ILE A 47 -0.61 1.00 -12.67
N HIS A 48 0.42 0.40 -12.06
CA HIS A 48 0.25 -0.32 -10.79
C HIS A 48 -0.26 0.58 -9.67
N GLY A 49 0.25 1.81 -9.56
CA GLY A 49 -0.26 2.81 -8.61
C GLY A 49 -1.73 3.15 -8.85
N VAL A 50 -2.14 3.34 -10.11
CA VAL A 50 -3.54 3.59 -10.47
C VAL A 50 -4.43 2.41 -10.12
N VAL A 51 -4.03 1.18 -10.48
CA VAL A 51 -4.77 -0.05 -10.13
C VAL A 51 -4.91 -0.19 -8.62
N TYR A 52 -3.87 0.16 -7.86
CA TYR A 52 -3.92 0.16 -6.40
C TYR A 52 -4.95 1.17 -5.86
N ILE A 53 -5.00 2.39 -6.41
CA ILE A 53 -6.02 3.40 -6.04
C ILE A 53 -7.44 2.89 -6.36
N LEU A 54 -7.63 2.26 -7.52
CA LEU A 54 -8.92 1.66 -7.88
C LEU A 54 -9.33 0.57 -6.88
N LEU A 55 -8.39 -0.27 -6.44
CA LEU A 55 -8.66 -1.28 -5.40
C LEU A 55 -9.06 -0.64 -4.07
N LEU A 56 -8.43 0.47 -3.66
CA LEU A 56 -8.86 1.22 -2.46
C LEU A 56 -10.32 1.67 -2.57
N LEU A 57 -10.67 2.29 -3.70
CA LEU A 57 -12.03 2.76 -3.95
C LEU A 57 -13.04 1.61 -3.97
N LEU A 58 -12.71 0.51 -4.64
CA LEU A 58 -13.58 -0.66 -4.71
C LEU A 58 -13.79 -1.30 -3.33
N ILE A 59 -12.77 -1.33 -2.47
CA ILE A 59 -12.89 -1.85 -1.10
C ILE A 59 -13.80 -0.93 -0.27
N HIS A 60 -13.60 0.38 -0.35
CA HIS A 60 -14.46 1.36 0.31
C HIS A 60 -15.93 1.20 -0.11
N GLU A 61 -16.18 1.17 -1.42
CA GLU A 61 -17.51 0.97 -1.99
C GLU A 61 -18.12 -0.37 -1.57
N ALA A 62 -17.37 -1.47 -1.66
CA ALA A 62 -17.85 -2.79 -1.29
C ALA A 62 -18.28 -2.87 0.19
N ILE A 63 -17.53 -2.23 1.09
CA ILE A 63 -17.88 -2.17 2.51
C ILE A 63 -19.13 -1.31 2.72
N THR A 64 -19.15 -0.12 2.12
CA THR A 64 -20.24 0.85 2.28
C THR A 64 -21.56 0.31 1.73
N VAL A 65 -21.55 -0.27 0.53
CA VAL A 65 -22.74 -0.85 -0.12
C VAL A 65 -23.26 -2.06 0.67
N ARG A 66 -22.37 -2.92 1.17
CA ARG A 66 -22.77 -4.21 1.77
C ARG A 66 -23.13 -4.12 3.24
N LEU A 67 -22.51 -3.22 4.00
CA LEU A 67 -22.65 -3.14 5.45
C LEU A 67 -23.30 -1.83 5.94
N GLY A 68 -23.60 -0.91 5.02
CA GLY A 68 -24.10 0.43 5.32
C GLY A 68 -23.12 1.24 6.17
N SER A 69 -23.56 2.36 6.72
CA SER A 69 -22.72 3.27 7.54
C SER A 69 -22.72 2.92 9.04
N THR A 70 -22.62 1.63 9.38
CA THR A 70 -22.66 1.14 10.77
C THR A 70 -21.30 1.27 11.48
N ARG A 71 -21.26 1.23 12.82
CA ARG A 71 -19.99 1.23 13.56
C ARG A 71 -19.10 0.03 13.19
N PHE A 72 -19.70 -1.12 12.88
CA PHE A 72 -18.99 -2.32 12.43
C PHE A 72 -18.35 -2.13 11.04
N SER A 73 -19.06 -1.51 10.09
CA SER A 73 -18.51 -1.20 8.76
C SER A 73 -17.23 -0.36 8.84
N ARG A 74 -17.23 0.68 9.70
CA ARG A 74 -16.07 1.56 9.91
C ARG A 74 -14.87 0.83 10.47
N SER A 75 -15.08 -0.14 11.38
CA SER A 75 -13.99 -0.95 11.92
C SER A 75 -13.39 -1.88 10.87
N ILE A 76 -14.23 -2.48 10.01
CA ILE A 76 -13.76 -3.30 8.89
C ILE A 76 -13.00 -2.45 7.87
N GLU A 77 -13.53 -1.28 7.55
CA GLU A 77 -12.89 -0.33 6.65
C GLU A 77 -11.53 0.11 7.18
N ALA A 78 -11.43 0.47 8.46
CA ALA A 78 -10.16 0.83 9.08
C ALA A 78 -9.14 -0.32 9.01
N LEU A 79 -9.57 -1.57 9.24
CA LEU A 79 -8.71 -2.74 9.13
C LEU A 79 -8.24 -2.98 7.70
N ALA A 80 -9.15 -2.86 6.72
CA ALA A 80 -8.84 -3.01 5.31
C ALA A 80 -7.87 -1.92 4.82
N LEU A 81 -8.13 -0.66 5.18
CA LEU A 81 -7.26 0.47 4.88
C LEU A 81 -5.88 0.29 5.53
N MET A 82 -5.80 -0.20 6.76
CA MET A 82 -4.52 -0.48 7.41
C MET A 82 -3.71 -1.54 6.64
N PHE A 83 -4.34 -2.64 6.22
CA PHE A 83 -3.66 -3.65 5.41
C PHE A 83 -3.21 -3.09 4.07
N LEU A 84 -4.06 -2.28 3.43
CA LEU A 84 -3.73 -1.63 2.18
C LEU A 84 -2.55 -0.69 2.37
N VAL A 85 -2.51 0.14 3.41
CA VAL A 85 -1.39 1.06 3.70
C VAL A 85 -0.07 0.30 3.77
N PHE A 86 -0.02 -0.87 4.40
CA PHE A 86 1.21 -1.67 4.47
C PHE A 86 1.78 -2.02 3.08
N ILE A 87 0.92 -2.25 2.10
CA ILE A 87 1.31 -2.57 0.71
C ILE A 87 1.50 -1.31 -0.12
N GLY A 88 0.64 -0.31 0.08
CA GLY A 88 0.58 0.92 -0.70
C GLY A 88 1.80 1.80 -0.49
N VAL A 89 2.25 1.95 0.76
CA VAL A 89 3.40 2.81 1.05
C VAL A 89 4.65 2.39 0.26
N PRO A 90 5.07 1.10 0.24
CA PRO A 90 6.15 0.65 -0.64
C PRO A 90 5.95 1.00 -2.12
N ILE A 91 4.74 0.85 -2.66
CA ILE A 91 4.41 1.17 -4.06
C ILE A 91 4.60 2.68 -4.32
N PHE A 92 4.02 3.54 -3.48
CA PHE A 92 4.10 4.99 -3.63
C PHE A 92 5.53 5.51 -3.44
N VAL A 93 6.29 4.93 -2.50
CA VAL A 93 7.71 5.24 -2.31
C VAL A 93 8.49 4.92 -3.58
N ASP A 94 8.26 3.76 -4.20
CA ASP A 94 8.96 3.40 -5.43
C ASP A 94 8.62 4.29 -6.62
N ILE A 95 7.34 4.67 -6.78
CA ILE A 95 6.91 5.63 -7.80
C ILE A 95 7.58 6.99 -7.57
N THR A 96 7.58 7.48 -6.32
CA THR A 96 8.19 8.76 -5.95
C THR A 96 9.69 8.77 -6.19
N LEU A 97 10.40 7.70 -5.81
CA LEU A 97 11.83 7.56 -6.07
C LEU A 97 12.13 7.46 -7.57
N SER A 98 11.24 6.84 -8.34
CA SER A 98 11.36 6.77 -9.80
C SER A 98 11.21 8.15 -10.44
N LEU A 99 10.22 8.94 -9.99
CA LEU A 99 10.03 10.33 -10.40
C LEU A 99 11.24 11.21 -10.05
N TYR A 100 11.68 11.15 -8.79
CA TYR A 100 12.82 11.94 -8.31
C TYR A 100 14.10 11.67 -9.12
N LYS A 101 14.36 10.41 -9.47
CA LYS A 101 15.50 10.05 -10.32
C LYS A 101 15.36 10.58 -11.74
N MET A 102 14.14 10.71 -12.25
CA MET A 102 13.88 11.25 -13.59
C MET A 102 14.10 12.77 -13.62
N THR A 103 13.64 13.48 -12.58
CA THR A 103 13.78 14.94 -12.48
C THR A 103 15.20 15.41 -12.18
N ARG A 104 16.04 14.60 -11.52
CA ARG A 104 17.45 14.94 -11.23
C ARG A 104 18.44 14.57 -12.34
N LYS A 105 17.99 13.80 -13.34
CA LYS A 105 18.83 13.33 -14.46
C LYS A 105 18.66 14.19 -15.71
N HIS A 106 17.72 15.13 -15.66
CA HIS A 106 17.61 16.32 -16.49
C HIS A 106 18.07 17.53 -15.67
#